data_AF-A0A097KR34-F1
#
_entry.id   AF-A0A097KR34-F1
#
_cell.length_a   1.000
_cell.length_b   1.000
_cell.length_c   1.000
_cell.angle_alpha   90.00
_cell.angle_beta   90.00
_cell.angle_gamma   90.00
#
_symmetry.space_group_name_H-M   'P 1'
#
loop_
_entity.id
_entity.type
_entity.pdbx_description
1 polymer ?
#
loop_
_entity_poly.entity_id
_entity_poly.type
_entity_poly.pdbx_seq_one_letter_code
_entity_poly.pdbx_strand_id
1 'polypeptide(L)'
;MAKRAIEQTGLIPRSIIRTFERFKNQLFPGSEMLVIQEFRISRYQVIVSVQCLATLILTPLCVNLFSKIFFITPLVDYVWNKYETEIFLNSQQQNSAVAELKFFEEKLYFESLLEQDIELLDGETKTQFSKKLQAKTFEIAEAYNTESIQAISNLFADFLSFCSLGLVFLLQKPQVIILKSFLAESLYSLSDTTKSFLLILSTDLLVGFHSPRGWEVFLEWVFHHFGFPENTEFMSLFVATFPVFLDTVFKYWIFRSLNKISPSTVATYHNMIE
;
A
#
# COMPACT_ATOMS: atom_id res chain seq x y z
N MET A 1 16.71 -13.67 -72.21
CA MET A 1 15.45 -13.45 -71.46
C MET A 1 15.80 -13.14 -70.01
N ALA A 2 15.76 -11.87 -69.60
CA ALA A 2 15.99 -11.47 -68.21
C ALA A 2 14.63 -11.29 -67.50
N LYS A 3 14.40 -12.06 -66.43
CA LYS A 3 13.18 -11.94 -65.61
C LYS A 3 13.21 -10.61 -64.85
N ARG A 4 12.21 -9.75 -65.10
CA ARG A 4 11.92 -8.57 -64.26
C ARG A 4 11.37 -9.04 -62.92
N ALA A 5 11.98 -8.60 -61.82
CA ALA A 5 11.43 -8.74 -60.49
C ALA A 5 10.21 -7.81 -60.36
N ILE A 6 9.05 -8.38 -60.05
CA ILE A 6 7.82 -7.65 -59.76
C ILE A 6 7.91 -7.24 -58.29
N GLU A 7 8.18 -5.96 -58.02
CA GLU A 7 8.07 -5.40 -56.68
C GLU A 7 6.59 -5.42 -56.23
N GLN A 8 6.34 -5.96 -55.05
CA GLN A 8 5.01 -5.95 -54.43
C GLN A 8 4.61 -4.49 -54.14
N THR A 9 3.64 -4.01 -54.90
CA THR A 9 2.99 -2.73 -54.62
C THR A 9 2.18 -2.86 -53.33
N GLY A 10 2.61 -2.21 -52.26
CA GLY A 10 1.70 -1.89 -51.17
C GLY A 10 0.47 -1.16 -51.73
N LEU A 11 -0.68 -1.31 -51.08
CA LEU A 11 -2.00 -0.82 -51.51
C LEU A 11 -2.08 0.68 -51.86
N ILE A 12 -1.04 1.45 -51.53
CA ILE A 12 -0.94 2.88 -51.82
C ILE A 12 0.29 3.14 -52.72
N PRO A 13 0.10 3.67 -53.94
CA PRO A 13 1.19 4.07 -54.82
C PRO A 13 2.11 5.11 -54.15
N ARG A 14 3.44 4.90 -54.20
CA ARG A 14 4.45 5.85 -53.67
C ARG A 14 4.30 7.28 -54.21
N SER A 15 3.71 7.44 -55.40
CA SER A 15 3.42 8.74 -56.01
C SER A 15 2.39 9.56 -55.23
N ILE A 16 1.38 8.92 -54.63
CA ILE A 16 0.35 9.60 -53.84
C ILE A 16 0.95 10.10 -52.52
N ILE A 17 1.73 9.26 -51.85
CA ILE A 17 2.47 9.63 -50.62
C ILE A 17 3.37 10.83 -50.87
N ARG A 18 4.14 10.81 -51.96
CA ARG A 18 5.05 11.91 -52.31
C ARG A 18 4.31 13.21 -52.66
N THR A 19 3.12 13.12 -53.23
CA THR A 19 2.30 14.30 -53.58
C THR A 19 1.66 14.89 -52.33
N PHE A 20 1.20 14.04 -51.41
CA PHE A 20 0.68 14.44 -50.11
C PHE A 20 1.75 15.09 -49.22
N GLU A 21 2.96 14.53 -49.17
CA GLU A 21 4.10 15.15 -48.46
C GLU A 21 4.45 16.52 -49.02
N ARG A 22 4.49 16.69 -50.36
CA ARG A 22 4.72 18.00 -50.98
C ARG A 22 3.61 19.00 -50.66
N PHE A 23 2.37 18.56 -50.68
CA PHE A 23 1.21 19.40 -50.33
C PHE A 23 1.23 19.82 -48.86
N LYS A 24 1.52 18.89 -47.94
CA LYS A 24 1.72 19.17 -46.51
C LYS A 24 2.85 20.18 -46.29
N ASN A 25 3.99 20.00 -46.96
CA ASN A 25 5.16 20.87 -46.81
C ASN A 25 4.95 22.26 -47.45
N GLN A 26 4.06 22.39 -48.43
CA GLN A 26 3.63 23.68 -48.98
C GLN A 26 2.63 24.42 -48.07
N LEU A 27 1.75 23.70 -47.39
CA LEU A 27 0.77 24.29 -46.46
C LEU A 27 1.39 24.69 -45.11
N PHE A 28 2.39 23.92 -44.63
CA PHE A 28 2.99 24.13 -43.32
C PHE A 28 4.54 24.03 -43.36
N PRO A 29 5.23 25.04 -43.92
CA PRO A 29 6.68 25.06 -43.95
C PRO A 29 7.26 25.05 -42.52
N GLY A 30 8.14 24.10 -42.21
CA GLY A 30 8.76 23.97 -40.88
C GLY A 30 7.96 23.16 -39.84
N SER A 31 6.78 22.65 -40.19
CA SER A 31 5.96 21.82 -39.28
C SER A 31 6.62 20.51 -38.84
N GLU A 32 7.48 19.92 -39.68
CA GLU A 32 8.22 18.71 -39.32
C GLU A 32 9.13 18.92 -38.09
N MET A 33 9.77 20.09 -37.99
CA MET A 33 10.62 20.42 -36.85
C MET A 33 9.82 20.63 -35.57
N LEU A 34 8.64 21.26 -35.66
CA LEU A 34 7.72 21.46 -34.54
C LEU A 34 7.19 20.14 -34.00
N VAL A 35 6.75 19.24 -34.89
CA VAL A 35 6.26 17.90 -34.51
C VAL A 35 7.37 17.08 -33.82
N ILE A 36 8.61 17.16 -34.31
CA ILE A 36 9.76 16.50 -33.67
C ILE A 36 10.03 17.07 -32.27
N GLN A 37 9.90 18.39 -32.09
CA GLN A 37 10.08 19.04 -30.79
C GLN A 37 8.98 18.65 -29.79
N GLU A 38 7.71 18.68 -30.21
CA GLU A 38 6.58 18.23 -29.39
C GLU A 38 6.74 16.79 -28.94
N PHE A 39 7.13 15.90 -29.86
CA PHE A 39 7.41 14.50 -29.54
C PHE A 39 8.54 14.35 -28.51
N ARG A 40 9.61 15.15 -28.61
CA ARG A 40 10.71 15.15 -27.63
C ARG A 40 10.25 15.63 -26.25
N ILE A 41 9.44 16.69 -26.20
CA ILE A 41 8.89 17.24 -24.95
C ILE A 41 7.96 16.23 -24.29
N SER A 42 7.03 15.63 -25.04
CA SER A 42 6.11 14.61 -24.55
C SER A 42 6.88 13.39 -23.99
N ARG A 43 7.88 12.88 -24.72
CA ARG A 43 8.74 11.79 -24.24
C ARG A 43 9.47 12.15 -22.95
N TYR A 44 10.01 13.36 -22.86
CA TYR A 44 10.69 13.83 -21.66
C TYR A 44 9.72 13.91 -20.47
N GLN A 45 8.52 14.47 -20.67
CA GLN A 45 7.48 14.53 -19.64
C GLN A 45 7.09 13.15 -19.14
N VAL A 46 6.90 12.18 -20.04
CA VAL A 46 6.59 10.79 -19.67
C VAL A 46 7.71 10.18 -18.83
N ILE A 47 8.96 10.28 -19.28
CA ILE A 47 10.12 9.69 -18.57
C ILE A 47 10.27 10.30 -17.18
N VAL A 48 10.23 11.63 -17.07
CA VAL A 48 10.35 12.33 -15.79
C VAL A 48 9.17 12.00 -14.87
N SER A 49 7.95 11.90 -15.40
CA SER A 49 6.77 11.55 -14.61
C SER A 49 6.87 10.12 -14.06
N VAL A 50 7.27 9.16 -14.89
CA VAL A 50 7.46 7.77 -14.46
C VAL A 50 8.57 7.68 -13.42
N GLN A 51 9.69 8.35 -13.62
CA GLN A 51 10.79 8.39 -12.64
C GLN A 51 10.38 9.06 -11.33
N CYS A 52 9.63 10.17 -11.39
CA CYS A 52 9.11 10.86 -10.22
C CYS A 52 8.16 9.96 -9.44
N LEU A 53 7.23 9.29 -10.13
CA LEU A 53 6.28 8.36 -9.52
C LEU A 53 7.01 7.18 -8.87
N ALA A 54 7.98 6.59 -9.57
CA ALA A 54 8.81 5.53 -9.02
C ALA A 54 9.58 6.00 -7.79
N THR A 55 10.14 7.21 -7.81
CA THR A 55 10.88 7.76 -6.65
C THR A 55 9.95 8.01 -5.46
N LEU A 56 8.76 8.57 -5.69
CA LEU A 56 7.76 8.81 -4.65
C LEU A 56 7.31 7.54 -3.94
N ILE A 57 7.28 6.40 -4.64
CA ILE A 57 6.89 5.10 -4.06
C ILE A 57 8.09 4.39 -3.45
N LEU A 58 9.20 4.28 -4.19
CA LEU A 58 10.34 3.47 -3.80
C LEU A 58 11.15 4.09 -2.68
N THR A 59 11.34 5.41 -2.66
CA THR A 59 12.16 6.07 -1.62
C THR A 59 11.63 5.83 -0.21
N PRO A 60 10.36 6.12 0.14
CA PRO A 60 9.85 5.84 1.49
C PRO A 60 9.91 4.35 1.85
N LEU A 61 9.59 3.46 0.92
CA LEU A 61 9.70 2.01 1.14
C LEU A 61 11.14 1.59 1.45
N CYS A 62 12.11 2.05 0.65
CA CYS A 62 13.52 1.76 0.89
C CYS A 62 13.97 2.34 2.23
N VAL A 63 13.63 3.60 2.53
CA VAL A 63 13.99 4.22 3.82
C VAL A 63 13.41 3.42 4.98
N ASN A 64 12.14 3.02 4.92
CA ASN A 64 11.53 2.18 5.95
C ASN A 64 12.30 0.87 6.14
N LEU A 65 12.49 0.09 5.07
CA LEU A 65 13.14 -1.22 5.12
C LEU A 65 14.59 -1.13 5.62
N PHE A 66 15.39 -0.23 5.04
CA PHE A 66 16.79 -0.08 5.41
C PHE A 66 16.95 0.50 6.82
N SER A 67 16.18 1.54 7.18
CA SER A 67 16.26 2.12 8.52
C SER A 67 15.83 1.14 9.59
N LYS A 68 14.73 0.40 9.35
CA LYS A 68 14.21 -0.60 10.28
C LYS A 68 15.23 -1.70 10.55
N ILE A 69 15.72 -2.34 9.48
CA ILE A 69 16.59 -3.52 9.60
C ILE A 69 17.98 -3.16 10.16
N PHE A 70 18.61 -2.09 9.66
CA PHE A 70 20.01 -1.82 9.97
C PHE A 70 20.23 -0.95 11.21
N PHE A 71 19.26 -0.11 11.57
CA PHE A 71 19.45 0.92 12.60
C PHE A 71 18.42 0.82 13.72
N ILE A 72 17.13 0.87 13.39
CA ILE A 72 16.06 1.02 14.38
C ILE A 72 15.90 -0.27 15.18
N THR A 73 15.65 -1.41 14.54
CA THR A 73 15.40 -2.66 15.28
C THR A 73 16.55 -3.07 16.19
N PRO A 74 17.82 -3.04 15.76
CA PRO A 74 18.95 -3.31 16.66
C PRO A 74 19.04 -2.32 17.84
N LEU A 75 18.70 -1.04 17.62
CA LEU A 75 18.75 -0.01 18.66
C LEU A 75 17.60 -0.18 19.66
N VAL A 76 16.38 -0.45 19.16
CA VAL A 76 15.21 -0.70 19.99
C VAL A 76 15.43 -1.97 20.81
N ASP A 77 15.91 -3.06 20.21
CA ASP A 77 16.24 -4.31 20.90
C ASP A 77 17.23 -4.08 22.06
N TYR A 78 18.31 -3.32 21.80
CA TYR A 78 19.29 -2.98 22.83
C TYR A 78 18.69 -2.13 23.96
N VAL A 79 17.91 -1.10 23.63
CA VAL A 79 17.34 -0.17 24.64
C VAL A 79 16.27 -0.87 25.46
N TRP A 80 15.36 -1.60 24.80
CA TRP A 80 14.25 -2.33 25.40
C TRP A 80 14.77 -3.36 26.41
N ASN A 81 15.64 -4.27 25.98
CA ASN A 81 16.15 -5.34 26.84
C ASN A 81 17.12 -4.86 27.94
N LYS A 82 17.65 -3.64 27.84
CA LYS A 82 18.61 -3.11 28.83
C LYS A 82 17.95 -2.28 29.92
N TYR A 83 16.96 -1.48 29.57
CA TYR A 83 16.36 -0.50 30.50
C TYR A 83 14.94 -0.86 30.92
N GLU A 84 14.21 -1.62 30.11
CA GLU A 84 12.86 -2.05 30.43
C GLU A 84 12.89 -3.39 31.15
N THR A 85 12.18 -3.48 32.28
CA THR A 85 12.02 -4.75 33.02
C THR A 85 10.80 -5.54 32.56
N GLU A 86 9.91 -4.90 31.82
CA GLU A 86 8.67 -5.49 31.31
C GLU A 86 8.89 -6.05 29.90
N ILE A 87 8.42 -7.28 29.68
CA ILE A 87 8.53 -7.99 28.39
C ILE A 87 7.46 -7.51 27.41
N PHE A 88 6.32 -7.06 27.93
CA PHE A 88 5.13 -6.73 27.17
C PHE A 88 5.00 -5.22 26.99
N LEU A 89 4.69 -4.77 25.78
CA LEU A 89 4.44 -3.36 25.49
C LEU A 89 3.12 -2.86 26.11
N ASN A 90 2.12 -3.73 26.20
CA ASN A 90 0.80 -3.38 26.68
C ASN A 90 0.09 -4.54 27.40
N SER A 91 -1.00 -4.24 28.10
CA SER A 91 -1.77 -5.22 28.88
C SER A 91 -2.47 -6.26 28.03
N GLN A 92 -2.80 -5.96 26.76
CA GLN A 92 -3.39 -6.94 25.86
C GLN A 92 -2.38 -8.04 25.52
N GLN A 93 -1.15 -7.68 25.14
CA GLN A 93 -0.07 -8.64 24.87
C GLN A 93 0.18 -9.52 26.09
N GLN A 94 0.24 -8.92 27.29
CA GLN A 94 0.37 -9.68 28.53
C GLN A 94 -0.78 -10.68 28.73
N ASN A 95 -2.03 -10.24 28.53
CA ASN A 95 -3.20 -11.10 28.67
C ASN A 95 -3.19 -12.25 27.66
N SER A 96 -2.82 -11.98 26.40
CA SER A 96 -2.68 -12.98 25.34
C SER A 96 -1.59 -14.00 25.66
N ALA A 97 -0.42 -13.53 26.12
CA ALA A 97 0.68 -14.41 26.53
C ALA A 97 0.30 -15.31 27.71
N VAL A 98 -0.40 -14.76 28.72
CA VAL A 98 -0.89 -15.53 29.86
C VAL A 98 -1.97 -16.54 29.43
N ALA A 99 -2.85 -16.17 28.51
CA ALA A 99 -3.87 -17.08 27.98
C ALA A 99 -3.24 -18.24 27.20
N GLU A 100 -2.24 -17.97 26.37
CA GLU A 100 -1.49 -19.00 25.64
C GLU A 100 -0.77 -19.95 26.59
N LEU A 101 -0.11 -19.42 27.63
CA LEU A 101 0.57 -20.23 28.63
C LEU A 101 -0.41 -21.13 29.41
N LYS A 102 -1.57 -20.59 29.83
CA LYS A 102 -2.62 -21.36 30.52
C LYS A 102 -3.17 -22.48 29.65
N PHE A 103 -3.45 -22.20 28.38
CA PHE A 103 -3.91 -23.22 27.44
C PHE A 103 -2.89 -24.36 27.30
N PHE A 104 -1.59 -24.03 27.25
CA PHE A 104 -0.53 -25.03 27.22
C PHE A 104 -0.41 -25.81 28.52
N GLU A 105 -0.52 -25.15 29.67
CA GLU A 105 -0.51 -25.79 30.99
C GLU A 105 -1.67 -26.78 31.14
N GLU A 106 -2.89 -26.38 30.78
CA GLU A 106 -4.09 -27.24 30.80
C GLU A 106 -3.92 -28.47 29.91
N LYS A 107 -3.34 -28.27 28.71
CA LYS A 107 -3.02 -29.36 27.79
C LYS A 107 -1.99 -30.33 28.40
N LEU A 108 -0.89 -29.82 28.93
CA LEU A 108 0.14 -30.64 29.58
C LEU A 108 -0.40 -31.38 30.80
N TYR A 109 -1.25 -30.72 31.59
CA TYR A 109 -1.88 -31.32 32.75
C TYR A 109 -2.79 -32.47 32.34
N PHE A 110 -3.62 -32.28 31.31
CA PHE A 110 -4.46 -33.35 30.77
C PHE A 110 -3.65 -34.54 30.26
N GLU A 111 -2.56 -34.29 29.51
CA GLU A 111 -1.65 -35.35 29.06
C GLU A 111 -1.04 -36.13 30.23
N SER A 112 -0.67 -35.45 31.33
CA SER A 112 -0.13 -36.10 32.52
C SER A 112 -1.14 -37.01 33.25
N LEU A 113 -2.44 -36.73 33.15
CA LEU A 113 -3.49 -37.57 33.73
C LEU A 113 -3.76 -38.84 32.92
N LEU A 114 -3.39 -38.88 31.64
CA LEU A 114 -3.54 -40.03 30.77
C LEU A 114 -2.41 -41.07 30.94
N GLU A 115 -1.27 -40.67 31.50
CA GLU A 115 -0.14 -41.57 31.78
C GLU A 115 -0.50 -42.52 32.94
N GLN A 116 -0.58 -43.81 32.64
CA GLN A 116 -1.24 -44.84 33.45
C GLN A 116 -0.44 -45.31 34.70
N ASP A 117 0.78 -44.81 34.89
CA ASP A 117 1.73 -45.22 35.95
C ASP A 117 1.95 -44.13 37.02
N ILE A 118 0.85 -43.61 37.59
CA ILE A 118 0.84 -42.51 38.57
C ILE A 118 1.64 -42.82 39.86
N GLU A 119 1.84 -44.10 40.21
CA GLU A 119 2.43 -44.50 41.50
C GLU A 119 3.96 -44.61 41.53
N LEU A 120 4.66 -44.70 40.39
CA LEU A 120 6.12 -44.95 40.35
C LEU A 120 6.97 -43.72 39.99
N LEU A 121 6.35 -42.57 39.68
CA LEU A 121 7.00 -41.48 38.95
C LEU A 121 6.81 -40.07 39.55
N ASP A 122 6.38 -39.96 40.81
CA ASP A 122 5.98 -38.68 41.42
C ASP A 122 7.10 -37.61 41.42
N GLY A 123 8.37 -38.01 41.33
CA GLY A 123 9.53 -37.10 41.21
C GLY A 123 9.94 -36.76 39.77
N GLU A 124 10.06 -37.76 38.89
CA GLU A 124 10.53 -37.57 37.51
C GLU A 124 9.48 -36.89 36.63
N THR A 125 8.21 -37.28 36.75
CA THR A 125 7.11 -36.68 35.98
C THR A 125 6.87 -35.22 36.35
N LYS A 126 6.95 -34.87 37.65
CA LYS A 126 6.88 -33.46 38.10
C LYS A 126 8.05 -32.62 37.58
N THR A 127 9.25 -33.21 37.53
CA THR A 127 10.44 -32.55 36.99
C THR A 127 10.32 -32.35 35.47
N GLN A 128 9.77 -33.31 34.74
CA GLN A 128 9.54 -33.18 33.30
C GLN A 128 8.42 -32.18 32.98
N PHE A 129 7.33 -32.19 33.74
CA PHE A 129 6.24 -31.23 33.64
C PHE A 129 6.75 -29.79 33.81
N SER A 130 7.45 -29.52 34.91
CA SER A 130 8.01 -28.18 35.19
C SER A 130 9.00 -27.72 34.13
N LYS A 131 9.86 -28.62 33.62
CA LYS A 131 10.77 -28.30 32.51
C LYS A 131 10.03 -27.93 31.22
N LYS A 132 9.00 -28.70 30.83
CA LYS A 132 8.19 -28.39 29.63
C LYS A 132 7.47 -27.05 29.77
N LEU A 133 6.87 -26.79 30.94
CA LEU A 133 6.19 -25.53 31.23
C LEU A 133 7.16 -24.34 31.21
N GLN A 134 8.33 -24.50 31.83
CA GLN A 134 9.37 -23.46 31.84
C GLN A 134 9.88 -23.16 30.43
N ALA A 135 10.13 -24.20 29.61
CA ALA A 135 10.56 -24.02 28.22
C ALA A 135 9.52 -23.23 27.41
N LYS A 136 8.23 -23.59 27.51
CA LYS A 136 7.18 -22.85 26.82
C LYS A 136 7.01 -21.42 27.35
N THR A 137 7.21 -21.20 28.65
CA THR A 137 7.19 -19.85 29.25
C THR A 137 8.26 -18.96 28.62
N PHE A 138 9.48 -19.46 28.45
CA PHE A 138 10.56 -18.72 27.79
C PHE A 138 10.27 -18.46 26.31
N GLU A 139 9.73 -19.46 25.60
CA GLU A 139 9.33 -19.30 24.19
C GLU A 139 8.28 -18.19 24.01
N ILE A 140 7.23 -18.19 24.84
CA ILE A 140 6.18 -17.15 24.83
C ILE A 140 6.80 -15.80 25.19
N ALA A 141 7.63 -15.74 26.23
CA ALA A 141 8.29 -14.51 26.63
C ALA A 141 9.14 -13.91 25.49
N GLU A 142 9.94 -14.71 24.80
CA GLU A 142 10.78 -14.26 23.68
C GLU A 142 9.94 -13.80 22.48
N ALA A 143 8.84 -14.51 22.18
CA ALA A 143 7.94 -14.16 21.09
C ALA A 143 7.29 -12.79 21.30
N TYR A 144 6.68 -12.56 22.47
CA TYR A 144 6.03 -11.28 22.78
C TYR A 144 7.03 -10.13 23.03
N ASN A 145 8.24 -10.45 23.51
CA ASN A 145 9.33 -9.46 23.56
C ASN A 145 9.69 -8.96 22.16
N THR A 146 9.85 -9.91 21.24
CA THR A 146 10.16 -9.61 19.83
C THR A 146 9.03 -8.80 19.19
N GLU A 147 7.77 -9.15 19.47
CA GLU A 147 6.60 -8.40 19.00
C GLU A 147 6.62 -6.94 19.49
N SER A 148 6.92 -6.74 20.77
CA SER A 148 7.05 -5.40 21.38
C SER A 148 8.15 -4.57 20.70
N ILE A 149 9.32 -5.16 20.50
CA ILE A 149 10.44 -4.55 19.79
C ILE A 149 10.06 -4.20 18.35
N GLN A 150 9.34 -5.10 17.66
CA GLN A 150 8.88 -4.87 16.29
C GLN A 150 7.86 -3.73 16.21
N ALA A 151 6.89 -3.67 17.12
CA ALA A 151 5.89 -2.60 17.18
C ALA A 151 6.53 -1.22 17.36
N ILE A 152 7.46 -1.09 18.32
CA ILE A 152 8.21 0.16 18.53
C ILE A 152 9.08 0.47 17.30
N SER A 153 9.73 -0.53 16.73
CA SER A 153 10.56 -0.36 15.53
C SER A 153 9.75 0.13 14.32
N ASN A 154 8.55 -0.42 14.13
CA ASN A 154 7.61 -0.02 13.09
C ASN A 154 7.27 1.46 13.20
N LEU A 155 6.93 1.92 14.40
CA LEU A 155 6.57 3.32 14.64
C LEU A 155 7.68 4.28 14.17
N PHE A 156 8.92 4.03 14.55
CA PHE A 156 10.05 4.87 14.15
C PHE A 156 10.38 4.74 12.66
N ALA A 157 10.29 3.54 12.09
CA ALA A 157 10.58 3.31 10.67
C ALA A 157 9.54 3.98 9.77
N ASP A 158 8.27 3.94 10.16
CA ASP A 158 7.18 4.58 9.46
C ASP A 158 7.28 6.09 9.56
N PHE A 159 7.67 6.62 10.72
CA PHE A 159 7.94 8.05 10.88
C PHE A 159 9.06 8.51 9.94
N LEU A 160 10.18 7.80 9.86
CA LEU A 160 11.26 8.12 8.93
C LEU A 160 10.82 8.00 7.47
N SER A 161 10.02 6.98 7.14
CA SER A 161 9.42 6.80 5.83
C SER A 161 8.57 8.01 5.44
N PHE A 162 7.69 8.47 6.35
CA PHE A 162 6.86 9.65 6.15
C PHE A 162 7.70 10.93 5.97
N CYS A 163 8.74 11.13 6.80
CA CYS A 163 9.66 12.24 6.65
C CYS A 163 10.39 12.19 5.29
N SER A 164 10.81 11.02 4.85
CA SER A 164 11.50 10.84 3.56
C SER A 164 10.59 11.15 2.38
N LEU A 165 9.31 10.76 2.44
CA LEU A 165 8.32 11.13 1.44
C LEU A 165 8.14 12.66 1.38
N GLY A 166 8.03 13.31 2.55
CA GLY A 166 8.00 14.77 2.65
C GLY A 166 9.24 15.43 2.02
N LEU A 167 10.43 14.88 2.26
CA LEU A 167 11.68 15.35 1.65
C LEU A 167 11.68 15.18 0.12
N VAL A 168 11.21 14.05 -0.40
CA VAL A 168 11.07 13.85 -1.85
C VAL A 168 10.16 14.92 -2.45
N PHE A 169 9.01 15.21 -1.84
CA PHE A 169 8.12 16.28 -2.31
C PHE A 169 8.78 17.66 -2.29
N LEU A 170 9.62 17.96 -1.30
CA LEU A 170 10.31 19.24 -1.20
C LEU A 170 11.46 19.37 -2.21
N LEU A 171 12.23 18.30 -2.43
CA LEU A 171 13.39 18.29 -3.32
C LEU A 171 13.00 18.14 -4.80
N GLN A 172 11.97 17.35 -5.10
CA GLN A 172 11.54 17.04 -6.46
C GLN A 172 10.32 17.88 -6.92
N LYS A 173 10.14 19.09 -6.39
CA LYS A 173 9.01 19.97 -6.77
C LYS A 173 8.81 20.12 -8.29
N PRO A 174 9.87 20.38 -9.10
CA PRO A 174 9.70 20.49 -10.56
C PRO A 174 9.16 19.21 -11.19
N GLN A 175 9.69 18.05 -10.79
CA GLN A 175 9.28 16.75 -11.31
C GLN A 175 7.85 16.41 -10.88
N VAL A 176 7.46 16.76 -9.66
CA VAL A 176 6.08 16.61 -9.16
C VAL A 176 5.10 17.49 -9.96
N ILE A 177 5.50 18.71 -10.35
CA ILE A 177 4.68 19.57 -11.21
C ILE A 177 4.53 18.95 -12.60
N ILE A 178 5.61 18.40 -13.18
CA ILE A 178 5.57 17.70 -14.47
C ILE A 178 4.67 16.46 -14.38
N LEU A 179 4.80 15.65 -13.33
CA LEU A 179 3.95 14.49 -13.06
C LEU A 179 2.48 14.89 -12.96
N LYS A 180 2.18 15.95 -12.21
CA LYS A 180 0.81 16.49 -12.10
C LYS A 180 0.26 16.90 -13.46
N SER A 181 1.05 17.60 -14.27
CA SER A 181 0.64 18.01 -15.63
C SER A 181 0.38 16.79 -16.52
N PHE A 182 1.29 15.81 -16.49
CA PHE A 182 1.16 14.57 -17.26
C PHE A 182 -0.08 13.76 -16.86
N LEU A 183 -0.34 13.59 -15.55
CA LEU A 183 -1.53 12.91 -15.06
C LEU A 183 -2.80 13.66 -15.44
N ALA A 184 -2.80 14.99 -15.34
CA ALA A 184 -3.94 15.81 -15.75
C ALA A 184 -4.22 15.64 -17.25
N GLU A 185 -3.21 15.77 -18.10
CA GLU A 185 -3.34 15.59 -19.55
C GLU A 185 -3.83 14.18 -19.91
N SER A 186 -3.26 13.15 -19.28
CA SER A 186 -3.71 11.77 -19.46
C SER A 186 -5.17 11.60 -19.06
N LEU A 187 -5.62 12.18 -17.94
CA LEU A 187 -7.02 12.11 -17.52
C LEU A 187 -7.93 12.90 -18.47
N TYR A 188 -7.54 14.09 -18.92
CA TYR A 188 -8.33 14.91 -19.84
C TYR A 188 -8.49 14.27 -21.21
N SER A 189 -7.47 13.54 -21.70
CA SER A 189 -7.52 12.82 -22.97
C SER A 189 -8.51 11.65 -23.01
N LEU A 190 -8.98 11.17 -21.84
CA LEU A 190 -9.95 10.09 -21.77
C LEU A 190 -11.35 10.55 -22.18
N SER A 191 -12.18 9.61 -22.65
CA SER A 191 -13.60 9.88 -22.89
C SER A 191 -14.34 10.18 -21.58
N ASP A 192 -15.41 10.97 -21.64
CA ASP A 192 -16.24 11.30 -20.47
C ASP A 192 -16.78 10.03 -19.78
N THR A 193 -17.15 9.01 -20.56
CA THR A 193 -17.54 7.68 -20.08
C THR A 193 -16.42 7.01 -19.27
N THR A 194 -15.18 7.00 -19.79
CA THR A 194 -14.03 6.38 -19.10
C THR A 194 -13.66 7.15 -17.84
N LYS A 195 -13.73 8.49 -17.86
CA LYS A 195 -13.51 9.34 -16.68
C LYS A 195 -14.52 9.00 -15.58
N SER A 196 -15.81 8.95 -15.92
CA SER A 196 -16.86 8.59 -14.96
C SER A 196 -16.69 7.17 -14.43
N PHE A 197 -16.36 6.20 -15.28
CA PHE A 197 -16.09 4.83 -14.86
C PHE A 197 -14.89 4.73 -13.90
N LEU A 198 -13.74 5.33 -14.22
CA LEU A 198 -12.56 5.32 -13.35
C LEU A 198 -12.85 5.98 -12.00
N LEU A 199 -13.68 7.01 -12.01
CA LEU A 199 -14.08 7.72 -10.80
C LEU A 199 -14.97 6.85 -9.92
N ILE A 200 -15.99 6.20 -10.49
CA ILE A 200 -16.87 5.25 -9.76
C ILE A 200 -16.02 4.11 -9.19
N LEU A 201 -15.22 3.47 -10.04
CA LEU A 201 -14.34 2.37 -9.64
C LEU A 201 -13.39 2.76 -8.50
N SER A 202 -12.79 3.96 -8.58
CA SER A 202 -11.89 4.45 -7.53
C SER A 202 -12.64 4.72 -6.23
N THR A 203 -13.85 5.28 -6.31
CA THR A 203 -14.66 5.60 -5.12
C THR A 203 -15.12 4.31 -4.44
N ASP A 204 -15.63 3.35 -5.19
CA ASP A 204 -16.10 2.07 -4.66
C ASP A 204 -14.96 1.26 -4.03
N LEU A 205 -13.77 1.27 -4.66
CA LEU A 205 -12.59 0.57 -4.15
C LEU A 205 -12.00 1.23 -2.90
N LEU A 206 -11.92 2.57 -2.85
CA LEU A 206 -11.32 3.29 -1.73
C LEU A 206 -12.24 3.39 -0.51
N VAL A 207 -13.54 3.52 -0.73
CA VAL A 207 -14.51 3.71 0.34
C VAL A 207 -14.91 2.36 0.96
N GLY A 208 -15.04 1.30 0.14
CA GLY A 208 -15.09 -0.08 0.63
C GLY A 208 -16.17 -0.40 1.68
N PHE A 209 -17.21 0.43 1.83
CA PHE A 209 -18.21 0.31 2.91
C PHE A 209 -19.07 -0.97 2.79
N HIS A 210 -18.98 -1.67 1.67
CA HIS A 210 -19.66 -2.94 1.43
C HIS A 210 -19.09 -4.12 2.24
N SER A 211 -17.96 -3.95 2.92
CA SER A 211 -17.42 -4.98 3.83
C SER A 211 -16.96 -4.37 5.15
N PRO A 212 -17.83 -4.34 6.19
CA PRO A 212 -17.43 -4.01 7.56
C PRO A 212 -16.22 -4.82 8.02
N ARG A 213 -16.15 -6.10 7.63
CA ARG A 213 -15.03 -6.98 7.95
C ARG A 213 -13.71 -6.52 7.34
N GLY A 214 -13.73 -5.87 6.18
CA GLY A 214 -12.53 -5.29 5.58
C GLY A 214 -11.92 -4.19 6.45
N TRP A 215 -12.77 -3.35 7.05
CA TRP A 215 -12.34 -2.31 7.98
C TRP A 215 -11.88 -2.87 9.33
N GLU A 216 -12.52 -3.92 9.83
CA GLU A 216 -12.06 -4.63 11.03
C GLU A 216 -10.64 -5.18 10.84
N VAL A 217 -10.40 -5.94 9.77
CA VAL A 217 -9.08 -6.51 9.47
C VAL A 217 -8.03 -5.42 9.26
N PHE A 218 -8.40 -4.30 8.63
CA PHE A 218 -7.49 -3.15 8.49
C PHE A 218 -7.12 -2.56 9.85
N LEU A 219 -8.08 -2.37 10.76
CA LEU A 219 -7.82 -1.85 12.10
C LEU A 219 -7.01 -2.83 12.95
N GLU A 220 -7.35 -4.12 12.92
CA GLU A 220 -6.58 -5.20 13.57
C GLU A 220 -5.11 -5.13 13.13
N TRP A 221 -4.87 -5.00 11.82
CA TRP A 221 -3.53 -4.85 11.27
C TRP A 221 -2.83 -3.57 11.75
N VAL A 222 -3.50 -2.41 11.74
CA VAL A 222 -2.92 -1.14 12.22
C VAL A 222 -2.54 -1.24 13.70
N PHE A 223 -3.41 -1.81 14.53
CA PHE A 223 -3.21 -1.91 15.96
C PHE A 223 -2.04 -2.84 16.27
N HIS A 224 -2.01 -4.01 15.64
CA HIS A 224 -0.89 -4.95 15.77
C HIS A 224 0.42 -4.34 15.25
N HIS A 225 0.39 -3.62 14.13
CA HIS A 225 1.59 -3.00 13.54
C HIS A 225 2.23 -1.95 14.46
N PHE A 226 1.43 -1.15 15.17
CA PHE A 226 1.90 -0.16 16.14
C PHE A 226 1.96 -0.66 17.60
N GLY A 227 1.53 -1.90 17.86
CA GLY A 227 1.45 -2.47 19.21
C GLY A 227 0.43 -1.77 20.11
N PHE A 228 -0.66 -1.24 19.53
CA PHE A 228 -1.76 -0.67 20.30
C PHE A 228 -2.71 -1.76 20.80
N PRO A 229 -3.29 -1.59 22.00
CA PRO A 229 -4.29 -2.52 22.50
C PRO A 229 -5.58 -2.44 21.67
N GLU A 230 -6.06 -3.58 21.19
CA GLU A 230 -7.36 -3.77 20.56
C GLU A 230 -8.47 -3.29 21.49
N ASN A 231 -9.25 -2.35 20.98
CA ASN A 231 -10.44 -1.85 21.64
C ASN A 231 -11.63 -2.17 20.74
N THR A 232 -12.33 -3.25 21.07
CA THR A 232 -13.47 -3.75 20.30
C THR A 232 -14.60 -2.72 20.19
N GLU A 233 -14.81 -1.89 21.22
CA GLU A 233 -15.81 -0.81 21.18
C GLU A 233 -15.42 0.28 20.18
N PHE A 234 -14.16 0.74 20.22
CA PHE A 234 -13.63 1.71 19.27
C PHE A 234 -13.66 1.17 17.84
N MET A 235 -13.20 -0.06 17.63
CA MET A 235 -13.20 -0.69 16.31
C MET A 235 -14.62 -0.81 15.76
N SER A 236 -15.57 -1.27 16.57
CA SER A 236 -16.99 -1.36 16.17
C SER A 236 -17.57 0.01 15.82
N LEU A 237 -17.29 1.04 16.64
CA LEU A 237 -17.74 2.41 16.39
C LEU A 237 -17.12 2.98 15.11
N PHE A 238 -15.83 2.76 14.88
CA PHE A 238 -15.11 3.20 13.70
C PHE A 238 -15.69 2.56 12.44
N VAL A 239 -15.82 1.23 12.43
CA VAL A 239 -16.38 0.45 11.31
C VAL A 239 -17.81 0.88 10.99
N ALA A 240 -18.61 1.25 12.00
CA ALA A 240 -19.98 1.72 11.81
C ALA A 240 -20.08 3.15 11.25
N THR A 241 -19.12 4.04 11.55
CA THR A 241 -19.25 5.48 11.28
C THR A 241 -18.30 6.00 10.21
N PHE A 242 -17.04 5.58 10.25
CA PHE A 242 -15.98 6.12 9.41
C PHE A 242 -16.18 5.80 7.92
N PRO A 243 -16.52 4.56 7.51
CA PRO A 243 -16.74 4.26 6.09
C PRO A 243 -17.88 5.07 5.48
N VAL A 244 -18.98 5.26 6.22
CA VAL A 244 -20.14 6.07 5.78
C VAL A 244 -19.79 7.55 5.67
N PHE A 245 -19.03 8.07 6.63
CA PHE A 245 -18.52 9.43 6.59
C PHE A 245 -17.60 9.65 5.38
N LEU A 246 -16.64 8.73 5.18
CA LEU A 246 -15.69 8.76 4.08
C LEU A 246 -16.41 8.71 2.72
N ASP A 247 -17.43 7.84 2.57
CA ASP A 247 -18.29 7.76 1.39
C ASP A 247 -18.93 9.12 1.06
N THR A 248 -19.53 9.74 2.07
CA THR A 248 -20.24 11.02 1.91
C THR A 248 -19.29 12.14 1.51
N VAL A 249 -18.11 12.21 2.14
CA VAL A 249 -17.09 13.21 1.83
C VAL A 249 -16.54 13.02 0.42
N PHE A 250 -16.22 11.79 0.01
CA PHE A 250 -15.73 11.50 -1.34
C PHE A 250 -16.76 11.84 -2.40
N LYS A 251 -18.01 11.36 -2.25
CA LYS A 251 -19.11 11.70 -3.18
C LYS A 251 -19.29 13.21 -3.29
N TYR A 252 -19.35 13.93 -2.17
CA TYR A 252 -19.47 15.39 -2.19
C TYR A 252 -18.31 16.08 -2.92
N TRP A 253 -17.06 15.68 -2.61
CA TRP A 253 -15.87 16.25 -3.24
C TRP A 253 -15.82 15.99 -4.75
N ILE A 254 -16.20 14.78 -5.16
CA ILE A 254 -16.35 14.38 -6.57
C ILE A 254 -17.38 15.27 -7.27
N PHE A 255 -18.60 15.36 -6.75
CA PHE A 255 -19.66 16.16 -7.38
C PHE A 255 -19.26 17.63 -7.49
N ARG A 256 -18.64 18.18 -6.43
CA ARG A 256 -18.15 19.56 -6.43
C ARG A 256 -17.02 19.78 -7.44
N SER A 257 -16.15 18.79 -7.64
CA SER A 257 -15.01 18.89 -8.55
C SER A 257 -15.43 18.71 -10.02
N LEU A 258 -16.26 17.71 -10.31
CA LEU A 258 -16.78 17.46 -11.65
C LEU A 258 -17.66 18.61 -12.15
N ASN A 259 -18.54 19.16 -11.30
CA ASN A 259 -19.39 20.31 -11.67
C ASN A 259 -18.58 21.55 -12.08
N LYS A 260 -17.34 21.69 -11.61
CA LYS A 260 -16.45 22.80 -11.99
C LYS A 260 -15.68 22.56 -13.29
N ILE A 261 -15.43 21.30 -13.63
CA ILE A 261 -14.49 20.91 -14.71
C ILE A 261 -15.23 20.46 -15.97
N SER A 262 -16.29 19.66 -15.82
CA SER A 262 -17.03 19.09 -16.96
C SER A 262 -18.48 18.72 -16.56
N PRO A 263 -19.46 19.61 -16.85
CA PRO A 263 -20.88 19.32 -16.61
C PRO A 263 -21.41 18.10 -17.37
N SER A 264 -20.83 17.77 -18.54
CA SER A 264 -21.19 16.57 -19.31
C SER A 264 -20.80 15.29 -18.58
N THR A 265 -19.62 15.25 -17.96
CA THR A 265 -19.15 14.11 -17.16
C THR A 265 -20.05 13.86 -15.95
N VAL A 266 -20.61 14.93 -15.35
CA VAL A 266 -21.59 14.82 -14.26
C VAL A 266 -22.89 14.17 -14.72
N ALA A 267 -23.42 14.57 -15.88
CA ALA A 267 -24.62 13.96 -16.45
C ALA A 267 -24.40 12.48 -16.79
N THR A 268 -23.25 12.12 -17.36
CA THR A 268 -22.89 10.72 -17.63
C THR A 268 -22.70 9.92 -16.33
N TYR A 269 -22.09 10.51 -15.31
CA TYR A 269 -21.92 9.88 -13.99
C TYR A 269 -23.27 9.59 -13.31
N HIS A 270 -24.21 10.54 -13.35
CA HIS A 270 -25.57 10.31 -12.86
C HIS A 270 -26.25 9.16 -13.60
N ASN A 271 -26.23 9.17 -14.93
CA ASN A 271 -26.82 8.09 -15.75
C ASN A 271 -26.16 6.71 -15.56
N MET A 272 -24.95 6.64 -14.98
CA MET A 272 -24.26 5.38 -14.70
C MET A 272 -24.50 4.84 -13.30
N ILE A 273 -24.91 5.71 -12.36
CA ILE A 273 -25.18 5.35 -10.97
C ILE A 273 -26.67 5.09 -10.73
N GLU A 274 -27.53 5.80 -11.46
CA GLU A 274 -28.98 5.61 -11.49
C GLU A 274 -29.38 4.45 -12.40
#